data_AF-A0A9P4HFE0-F1
#
_entry.id   AF-A0A9P4HFE0-F1
#
_cell.length_a   1.000
_cell.length_b   1.000
_cell.length_c   1.000
_cell.angle_alpha   90.00
_cell.angle_beta   90.00
_cell.angle_gamma   90.00
#
_symmetry.space_group_name_H-M   'P 1'
#
loop_
_entity.id
_entity.type
_entity.pdbx_description
1 polymer ?
#
loop_
_entity_poly.entity_id
_entity_poly.type
_entity_poly.pdbx_seq_one_letter_code
_entity_poly.pdbx_strand_id
1 'polypeptide(L)'
;MHKLHHQPFVVGLWADRLIEDLCWIVAEKQGKEFAATHYDDIELLTWSWISVRSMTTYPIMDEAGIFTPRSFPVMQNCVLHPENIDFNPFGRVLGGTIVIAGPVVEPELVVFGNKTSASNMANILCESFNTYIIQDTPLVEDKATGLLGLMQFETVRRMRRSIPFVLEDAKCATRRTVYCMYLGHWTPDEQPYSLSGVEHRFVLVIARSARVPDAFERIGMVKSDQVYERHFEDAPVLPLLIV
;
A
#
# COMPACT_ATOMS: atom_id res chain seq x y z
N MET A 1 -17.67 4.37 19.49
CA MET A 1 -16.96 3.50 20.46
C MET A 1 -17.10 2.07 19.95
N HIS A 2 -16.14 1.60 19.15
CA HIS A 2 -16.21 0.27 18.53
C HIS A 2 -16.22 -0.78 19.63
N LYS A 3 -17.17 -1.72 19.58
CA LYS A 3 -17.09 -2.95 20.37
C LYS A 3 -15.73 -3.56 20.05
N LEU A 4 -14.88 -3.71 21.06
CA LEU A 4 -13.63 -4.47 20.92
C LEU A 4 -14.03 -5.87 20.49
N HIS A 5 -13.92 -6.14 19.19
CA HIS A 5 -14.06 -7.48 18.66
C HIS A 5 -12.97 -8.29 19.35
N HIS A 6 -13.32 -9.45 19.92
CA HIS A 6 -12.36 -10.38 20.54
C HIS A 6 -11.41 -11.02 19.50
N GLN A 7 -11.12 -10.30 18.42
CA GLN A 7 -10.43 -10.73 17.22
C GLN A 7 -9.01 -10.15 17.22
N PRO A 8 -8.04 -10.84 16.62
CA PRO A 8 -6.65 -10.39 16.63
C PRO A 8 -6.52 -9.08 15.86
N PHE A 9 -6.13 -8.03 16.58
CA PHE A 9 -5.72 -6.75 16.01
C PHE A 9 -4.24 -6.84 15.65
N VAL A 10 -3.95 -6.68 14.36
CA VAL A 10 -2.64 -6.89 13.78
C VAL A 10 -2.13 -5.55 13.26
N VAL A 11 -1.31 -4.87 14.08
CA VAL A 11 -0.53 -3.70 13.66
C VAL A 11 -1.40 -2.59 13.06
N GLY A 12 -2.49 -2.23 13.73
CA GLY A 12 -3.39 -1.19 13.22
C GLY A 12 -4.52 -1.69 12.33
N LEU A 13 -4.54 -2.97 11.94
CA LEU A 13 -5.55 -3.57 11.08
C LEU A 13 -6.25 -4.75 11.80
N TRP A 14 -7.53 -4.95 11.51
CA TRP A 14 -8.31 -6.09 12.01
C TRP A 14 -8.12 -7.30 11.09
N ALA A 15 -7.75 -8.45 11.65
CA ALA A 15 -7.46 -9.65 10.86
C ALA A 15 -8.65 -10.16 10.03
N ASP A 16 -9.88 -10.06 10.56
CA ASP A 16 -11.11 -10.50 9.90
C ASP A 16 -11.56 -9.58 8.76
N ARG A 17 -11.10 -8.33 8.76
CA ARG A 17 -11.35 -7.34 7.72
C ARG A 17 -10.07 -6.89 7.02
N LEU A 18 -9.02 -7.70 7.05
CA LEU A 18 -7.67 -7.29 6.64
C LEU A 18 -7.63 -6.71 5.21
N ILE A 19 -8.38 -7.28 4.26
CA ILE A 19 -8.43 -6.80 2.88
C ILE A 19 -9.09 -5.41 2.78
N GLU A 20 -10.16 -5.18 3.53
CA GLU A 20 -10.84 -3.89 3.60
C GLU A 20 -9.96 -2.86 4.30
N ASP A 21 -9.35 -3.24 5.41
CA ASP A 21 -8.46 -2.38 6.18
C ASP A 21 -7.23 -1.98 5.36
N LEU A 22 -6.71 -2.85 4.48
CA LEU A 22 -5.63 -2.50 3.55
C LEU A 22 -6.01 -1.45 2.51
N CYS A 23 -7.29 -1.15 2.32
CA CYS A 23 -7.77 -0.13 1.38
C CYS A 23 -7.55 1.32 1.87
N TRP A 24 -6.90 1.51 3.03
CA TRP A 24 -6.50 2.84 3.49
C TRP A 24 -5.63 3.57 2.44
N ILE A 25 -5.76 4.89 2.37
CA ILE A 25 -4.96 5.77 1.50
C ILE A 25 -4.42 6.94 2.32
N VAL A 26 -3.36 7.57 1.83
CA VAL A 26 -2.88 8.83 2.40
C VAL A 26 -3.76 9.99 1.92
N ALA A 27 -4.25 10.81 2.84
CA ALA A 27 -4.99 12.02 2.52
C ALA A 27 -4.07 13.04 1.85
N GLU A 28 -4.58 13.76 0.84
CA GLU A 28 -3.85 14.83 0.20
C GLU A 28 -3.42 15.89 1.24
N LYS A 29 -2.13 16.25 1.22
CA LYS A 29 -1.54 17.18 2.20
C LYS A 29 -2.20 18.56 2.07
N GLN A 30 -3.02 18.95 3.05
CA GLN A 30 -3.44 20.34 3.26
C GLN A 30 -2.34 21.21 3.92
N GLY A 31 -1.10 21.15 3.41
CA GLY A 31 -0.07 22.14 3.72
C GLY A 31 0.55 22.11 5.13
N LYS A 32 0.37 21.07 5.94
CA LYS A 32 1.12 20.91 7.21
C LYS A 32 2.17 19.81 7.10
N GLU A 33 3.44 20.20 7.18
CA GLU A 33 4.55 19.29 7.41
C GLU A 33 4.41 18.70 8.82
N PHE A 34 4.16 17.40 8.91
CA PHE A 34 4.21 16.70 10.19
C PHE A 34 5.67 16.54 10.61
N ALA A 35 5.97 16.93 11.85
CA ALA A 35 7.31 16.92 12.40
C ALA A 35 7.92 15.51 12.35
N ALA A 36 9.21 15.45 12.03
CA ALA A 36 9.97 14.21 12.01
C ALA A 36 10.15 13.68 13.45
N THR A 37 9.38 12.66 13.85
CA THR A 37 9.72 11.87 15.03
C THR A 37 10.89 10.95 14.72
N HIS A 38 11.75 10.74 15.72
CA HIS A 38 13.11 10.19 15.67
C HIS A 38 13.22 8.63 15.76
N TYR A 39 12.17 7.84 15.51
CA TYR A 39 12.26 6.35 15.46
C TYR A 39 13.04 5.75 14.28
N ASP A 40 14.18 5.08 14.50
CA ASP A 40 14.94 4.41 13.44
C ASP A 40 14.02 3.57 12.51
N ASP A 41 13.85 4.03 11.26
CA ASP A 41 12.76 3.65 10.33
C ASP A 41 12.99 2.28 9.65
N ILE A 42 13.66 1.33 10.32
CA ILE A 42 14.03 0.02 9.73
C ILE A 42 12.95 -1.06 9.99
N GLU A 43 12.03 -0.86 10.93
CA GLU A 43 11.17 -1.97 11.42
C GLU A 43 9.67 -1.85 11.10
N LEU A 44 9.20 -0.74 10.51
CA LEU A 44 7.76 -0.55 10.31
C LEU A 44 7.24 -1.31 9.08
N LEU A 45 6.14 -2.03 9.29
CA LEU A 45 5.51 -2.92 8.31
C LEU A 45 4.83 -2.11 7.22
N THR A 46 5.20 -2.32 5.95
CA THR A 46 4.80 -1.35 4.92
C THR A 46 3.32 -1.36 4.61
N TRP A 47 2.66 -2.50 4.83
CA TRP A 47 1.23 -2.68 4.69
C TRP A 47 0.40 -2.05 5.81
N SER A 48 1.00 -1.69 6.95
CA SER A 48 0.32 -1.02 8.04
C SER A 48 0.30 0.50 7.85
N TRP A 49 -0.84 1.13 8.13
CA TRP A 49 -0.99 2.59 8.13
C TRP A 49 -0.09 3.27 9.19
N ILE A 50 0.33 2.56 10.24
CA ILE A 50 1.25 3.15 11.24
C ILE A 50 2.64 3.44 10.64
N SER A 51 2.95 2.83 9.48
CA SER A 51 4.21 3.06 8.78
C SER A 51 4.25 4.37 7.99
N VAL A 52 3.10 5.04 7.81
CA VAL A 52 3.02 6.34 7.14
C VAL A 52 2.81 7.46 8.16
N ARG A 53 3.48 8.60 7.93
CA ARG A 53 3.44 9.77 8.83
C ARG A 53 2.38 10.81 8.46
N SER A 54 1.62 10.54 7.41
CA SER A 54 0.58 11.43 6.89
C SER A 54 -0.79 10.95 7.37
N MET A 55 -1.77 11.86 7.41
CA MET A 55 -3.14 11.48 7.70
C MET A 55 -3.60 10.41 6.72
N THR A 56 -4.13 9.30 7.23
CA THR A 56 -4.72 8.24 6.41
C THR A 56 -6.23 8.32 6.47
N THR A 57 -6.88 8.05 5.35
CA THR A 57 -8.33 7.87 5.28
C THR A 57 -8.63 6.46 4.81
N TYR A 58 -9.83 6.00 5.15
CA TYR A 58 -10.33 4.71 4.72
C TYR A 58 -11.57 4.97 3.88
N PRO A 59 -11.44 4.98 2.54
CA PRO A 59 -12.49 5.49 1.66
C PRO A 59 -13.82 4.74 1.70
N ILE A 60 -13.85 3.58 2.37
CA ILE A 60 -15.00 2.68 2.47
C ILE A 60 -15.45 2.46 3.91
N MET A 61 -14.64 2.88 4.90
CA MET A 61 -15.07 2.76 6.30
C MET A 61 -16.10 3.86 6.55
N ASP A 62 -17.22 3.46 7.16
CA ASP A 62 -18.37 4.32 7.48
C ASP A 62 -19.23 4.78 6.28
N GLU A 63 -18.97 4.24 5.08
CA GLU A 63 -19.81 4.46 3.90
C GLU A 63 -20.87 3.35 3.75
N ALA A 64 -22.09 3.72 3.35
CA ALA A 64 -23.18 2.77 3.10
C ALA A 64 -22.97 2.04 1.76
N GLY A 65 -22.67 0.74 1.82
CA GLY A 65 -22.39 -0.07 0.64
C GLY A 65 -21.80 -1.43 1.00
N ILE A 66 -21.39 -2.16 -0.03
CA ILE A 66 -20.82 -3.50 0.09
C ILE A 66 -19.43 -3.49 -0.53
N PHE A 67 -18.44 -3.98 0.22
CA PHE A 67 -17.13 -4.29 -0.33
C PHE A 67 -17.09 -5.75 -0.80
N THR A 68 -16.74 -5.95 -2.06
CA THR A 68 -16.56 -7.26 -2.69
C THR A 68 -15.06 -7.54 -2.82
N PRO A 69 -14.46 -8.36 -1.94
CA PRO A 69 -13.05 -8.68 -2.02
C PRO A 69 -12.74 -9.54 -3.26
N ARG A 70 -11.62 -9.25 -3.89
CA ARG A 70 -11.01 -10.06 -4.97
C ARG A 70 -9.66 -10.65 -4.56
N SER A 71 -9.13 -10.22 -3.42
CA SER A 71 -7.98 -10.81 -2.74
C SER A 71 -8.39 -11.41 -1.40
N PHE A 72 -7.57 -12.31 -0.85
CA PHE A 72 -7.79 -12.90 0.46
C PHE A 72 -6.46 -13.15 1.20
N PRO A 73 -6.46 -13.04 2.54
CA PRO A 73 -5.28 -13.33 3.33
C PRO A 73 -5.03 -14.83 3.37
N VAL A 74 -3.80 -15.23 3.06
CA VAL A 74 -3.32 -16.62 3.16
C VAL A 74 -2.64 -16.84 4.51
N MET A 75 -1.85 -15.87 4.95
CA MET A 75 -1.09 -15.94 6.19
C MET A 75 -0.88 -14.55 6.76
N GLN A 76 -0.87 -14.46 8.08
CA GLN A 76 -0.46 -13.26 8.79
C GLN A 76 0.43 -13.67 9.96
N ASN A 77 1.52 -12.94 10.12
CA ASN A 77 2.44 -13.10 11.23
C ASN A 77 2.72 -11.73 11.83
N CYS A 78 2.76 -11.65 13.15
CA CYS A 78 3.08 -10.43 13.87
C CYS A 78 3.96 -10.80 15.06
N VAL A 79 5.11 -10.12 15.15
CA VAL A 79 6.05 -10.28 16.25
C VAL A 79 5.86 -9.10 17.18
N LEU A 80 5.28 -9.36 18.34
CA LEU A 80 5.05 -8.37 19.38
C LEU A 80 6.25 -8.31 20.34
N HIS A 81 6.50 -7.12 20.90
CA HIS A 81 7.44 -7.00 22.01
C HIS A 81 6.94 -7.83 23.21
N PRO A 82 7.80 -8.60 23.90
CA PRO A 82 7.40 -9.51 24.98
C PRO A 82 6.59 -8.86 26.12
N GLU A 83 6.78 -7.56 26.34
CA GLU A 83 6.05 -6.79 27.36
C GLU A 83 4.58 -6.52 27.00
N ASN A 84 4.13 -6.88 25.78
CA ASN A 84 2.80 -6.57 25.24
C ASN A 84 2.02 -7.81 24.79
N ILE A 85 2.41 -9.01 25.25
CA ILE A 85 1.86 -10.30 24.76
C ILE A 85 0.35 -10.44 25.02
N ASP A 86 -0.17 -9.85 26.11
CA ASP A 86 -1.52 -10.19 26.55
C ASP A 86 -2.64 -9.34 25.92
N PHE A 87 -2.39 -8.09 25.51
CA PHE A 87 -3.37 -7.26 24.81
C PHE A 87 -2.64 -6.11 24.13
N ASN A 88 -2.67 -5.99 22.80
CA ASN A 88 -2.35 -4.67 22.26
C ASN A 88 -2.92 -4.29 20.88
N PRO A 89 -3.93 -3.40 20.87
CA PRO A 89 -4.18 -2.52 19.73
C PRO A 89 -3.18 -1.36 19.57
N PHE A 90 -2.22 -1.20 20.49
CA PHE A 90 -1.26 -0.09 20.59
C PHE A 90 0.19 -0.53 20.92
N GLY A 91 0.53 -1.80 20.68
CA GLY A 91 1.77 -2.39 21.17
C GLY A 91 2.96 -2.10 20.31
N ARG A 92 4.16 -2.22 20.89
CA ARG A 92 5.38 -2.18 20.11
C ARG A 92 5.48 -3.44 19.27
N VAL A 93 5.23 -3.28 17.97
CA VAL A 93 5.40 -4.31 16.94
C VAL A 93 6.86 -4.31 16.53
N LEU A 94 7.50 -5.48 16.63
CA LEU A 94 8.90 -5.69 16.25
C LEU A 94 9.04 -6.14 14.80
N GLY A 95 7.98 -6.75 14.26
CA GLY A 95 7.98 -7.26 12.90
C GLY A 95 6.65 -7.89 12.56
N GLY A 96 6.50 -8.28 11.31
CA GLY A 96 5.30 -8.93 10.84
C GLY A 96 5.28 -9.03 9.33
N THR A 97 4.49 -9.96 8.84
CA THR A 97 4.38 -10.27 7.42
C THR A 97 2.95 -10.67 7.14
N ILE A 98 2.46 -10.31 5.97
CA ILE A 98 1.19 -10.83 5.46
C ILE A 98 1.43 -11.49 4.12
N VAL A 99 0.75 -12.60 3.86
CA VAL A 99 0.68 -13.21 2.54
C VAL A 99 -0.73 -13.01 2.05
N ILE A 100 -0.88 -12.28 0.94
CA ILE A 100 -2.18 -12.05 0.30
C ILE A 100 -2.15 -12.76 -1.04
N ALA A 101 -3.21 -13.52 -1.33
CA ALA A 101 -3.45 -14.05 -2.66
C ALA A 101 -4.52 -13.22 -3.36
N GLY A 102 -4.27 -12.86 -4.62
CA GLY A 102 -5.21 -12.10 -5.42
C GLY A 102 -4.73 -11.95 -6.87
N PRO A 103 -5.56 -11.43 -7.78
CA PRO A 103 -5.17 -11.14 -9.15
C PRO A 103 -4.06 -10.09 -9.20
N VAL A 104 -2.98 -10.38 -9.92
CA VAL A 104 -1.80 -9.49 -10.02
C VAL A 104 -1.42 -9.21 -11.46
N VAL A 105 -1.17 -7.94 -11.76
CA VAL A 105 -0.56 -7.48 -13.01
C VAL A 105 0.78 -6.81 -12.74
N GLU A 106 1.70 -6.86 -13.70
CA GLU A 106 3.07 -6.34 -13.57
C GLU A 106 3.30 -5.13 -14.50
N PRO A 107 2.84 -3.92 -14.13
CA PRO A 107 2.98 -2.75 -14.99
C PRO A 107 4.30 -1.98 -14.75
N GLU A 108 4.54 -0.99 -15.61
CA GLU A 108 5.64 -0.05 -15.47
C GLU A 108 5.20 1.19 -14.68
N LEU A 109 5.83 1.45 -13.54
CA LEU A 109 5.71 2.70 -12.82
C LEU A 109 6.60 3.76 -13.48
N VAL A 110 5.99 4.89 -13.82
CA VAL A 110 6.67 6.07 -14.37
C VAL A 110 6.60 7.21 -13.35
N VAL A 111 7.76 7.54 -12.79
CA VAL A 111 7.91 8.64 -11.85
C VAL A 111 8.53 9.83 -12.58
N PHE A 112 7.78 10.92 -12.63
CA PHE A 112 8.28 12.19 -13.17
C PHE A 112 8.92 13.00 -12.04
N GLY A 113 10.17 13.42 -12.23
CA GLY A 113 10.85 14.32 -11.31
C GLY A 113 10.24 15.72 -11.35
N ASN A 114 9.16 15.96 -10.61
CA ASN A 114 8.62 17.31 -10.45
C ASN A 114 9.34 18.02 -9.29
N LYS A 115 10.10 19.07 -9.62
CA LYS A 115 10.81 19.91 -8.64
C LYS A 115 9.90 20.75 -7.74
N THR A 116 8.58 20.81 -8.01
CA THR A 116 7.70 21.84 -7.44
C THR A 116 6.32 21.38 -6.98
N SER A 117 5.96 20.10 -7.12
CA SER A 117 4.60 19.66 -6.83
C SER A 117 4.59 18.80 -5.57
N ALA A 118 3.90 19.27 -4.53
CA ALA A 118 3.55 18.52 -3.32
C ALA A 118 2.64 17.28 -3.59
N SER A 119 2.49 16.86 -4.84
CA SER A 119 1.65 15.73 -5.24
C SER A 119 2.42 14.43 -5.00
N ASN A 120 1.95 13.64 -4.03
CA ASN A 120 2.34 12.24 -3.81
C ASN A 120 1.77 11.33 -4.93
N MET A 121 1.81 11.76 -6.18
CA MET A 121 1.23 11.06 -7.33
C MET A 121 2.32 10.62 -8.29
N ALA A 122 2.26 9.36 -8.72
CA ALA A 122 3.04 8.86 -9.85
C ALA A 122 2.12 8.10 -10.81
N ASN A 123 2.58 7.93 -12.05
CA ASN A 123 1.78 7.29 -13.08
C ASN A 123 2.15 5.81 -13.16
N ILE A 124 1.14 4.95 -13.18
CA ILE A 124 1.30 3.56 -13.59
C ILE A 124 0.87 3.46 -15.04
N LEU A 125 1.78 2.93 -15.86
CA LEU A 125 1.54 2.57 -17.23
C LEU A 125 1.49 1.03 -17.34
N CYS A 126 0.30 0.52 -17.59
CA CYS A 126 0.07 -0.84 -18.04
C CYS A 126 -0.45 -0.78 -19.48
N GLU A 127 -0.19 -1.79 -20.31
CA GLU A 127 -0.88 -1.94 -21.60
C GLU A 127 -2.41 -1.88 -21.42
N SER A 128 -2.88 -2.36 -20.27
CA SER A 128 -4.28 -2.46 -19.93
C SER A 128 -4.87 -1.16 -19.35
N PHE A 129 -4.10 -0.36 -18.60
CA PHE A 129 -4.62 0.88 -18.01
C PHE A 129 -3.50 1.90 -17.72
N ASN A 130 -3.86 3.18 -17.78
CA ASN A 130 -3.02 4.30 -17.38
C ASN A 130 -3.71 5.05 -16.23
N THR A 131 -3.11 5.04 -15.05
CA THR A 131 -3.72 5.62 -13.85
C THR A 131 -2.68 6.20 -12.90
N TYR A 132 -3.15 6.94 -11.90
CA TYR A 132 -2.31 7.55 -10.88
C TYR A 132 -2.30 6.69 -9.61
N ILE A 133 -1.13 6.56 -9.00
CA ILE A 133 -1.00 6.02 -7.64
C ILE A 133 -1.08 7.14 -6.62
N ILE A 134 -1.79 6.87 -5.55
CA ILE A 134 -1.69 7.61 -4.30
C ILE A 134 -0.53 6.98 -3.55
N GLN A 135 0.62 7.64 -3.56
CA GLN A 135 1.82 7.16 -2.88
C GLN A 135 1.67 7.27 -1.36
N ASP A 136 2.07 6.22 -0.65
CA ASP A 136 2.14 6.23 0.82
C ASP A 136 3.14 7.30 1.32
N THR A 137 4.26 7.41 0.60
CA THR A 137 5.36 8.35 0.80
C THR A 137 6.06 8.57 -0.54
N PRO A 138 6.87 9.63 -0.71
CA PRO A 138 7.75 9.75 -1.89
C PRO A 138 8.55 8.47 -2.14
N LEU A 139 8.80 8.16 -3.40
CA LEU A 139 9.52 6.96 -3.82
C LEU A 139 10.99 7.27 -4.11
N VAL A 140 11.86 6.31 -3.84
CA VAL A 140 13.28 6.35 -4.17
C VAL A 140 13.67 5.08 -4.91
N GLU A 141 14.65 5.19 -5.79
CA GLU A 141 15.26 4.02 -6.43
C GLU A 141 16.18 3.30 -5.44
N ASP A 142 16.21 1.98 -5.54
CA ASP A 142 17.12 1.14 -4.75
C ASP A 142 17.48 -0.14 -5.51
N LYS A 143 18.42 -0.91 -4.97
CA LYS A 143 18.76 -2.25 -5.46
C LYS A 143 18.18 -3.28 -4.53
N ALA A 144 17.47 -4.25 -5.09
CA ALA A 144 16.97 -5.40 -4.37
C ALA A 144 17.74 -6.66 -4.78
N THR A 145 17.76 -7.63 -3.88
CA THR A 145 18.47 -8.88 -4.06
C THR A 145 17.47 -10.04 -4.17
N GLY A 146 17.59 -10.84 -5.23
CA GLY A 146 16.74 -12.01 -5.46
C GLY A 146 17.22 -13.27 -4.75
N LEU A 147 16.50 -14.37 -5.00
CA LEU A 147 16.74 -15.70 -4.45
C LEU A 147 18.25 -16.05 -4.37
N LEU A 148 18.69 -16.46 -3.17
CA LEU A 148 20.07 -16.85 -2.82
C LEU A 148 21.13 -15.74 -2.83
N GLY A 149 20.75 -14.47 -2.97
CA GLY A 149 21.73 -13.38 -2.98
C GLY A 149 22.44 -13.18 -4.32
N LEU A 150 22.04 -13.94 -5.35
CA LEU A 150 22.82 -14.08 -6.59
C LEU A 150 22.44 -13.09 -7.69
N MET A 151 21.24 -12.50 -7.63
CA MET A 151 20.78 -11.53 -8.62
C MET A 151 20.44 -10.21 -7.94
N GLN A 152 21.02 -9.12 -8.44
CA GLN A 152 20.63 -7.76 -8.07
C GLN A 152 19.78 -7.16 -9.18
N PHE A 153 18.69 -6.49 -8.82
CA PHE A 153 17.84 -5.77 -9.77
C PHE A 153 17.46 -4.41 -9.17
N GLU A 154 17.21 -3.46 -10.06
CA GLU A 154 16.74 -2.13 -9.67
C GLU A 154 15.26 -2.20 -9.26
N THR A 155 14.91 -1.48 -8.20
CA THR A 155 13.55 -1.40 -7.69
C THR A 155 13.22 0.01 -7.23
N VAL A 156 11.97 0.20 -6.82
CA VAL A 156 11.50 1.41 -6.13
C VAL A 156 11.01 1.03 -4.76
N ARG A 157 11.25 1.90 -3.79
CA ARG A 157 10.68 1.75 -2.46
C ARG A 157 10.27 3.10 -1.88
N ARG A 158 9.53 3.03 -0.78
CA ARG A 158 9.17 4.18 0.04
C ARG A 158 10.42 4.87 0.61
N MET A 159 10.40 6.19 0.61
CA MET A 159 11.41 7.04 1.21
C MET A 159 11.33 6.97 2.75
N ARG A 160 12.47 6.75 3.41
CA ARG A 160 12.61 6.68 4.87
C ARG A 160 13.43 7.88 5.32
N ARG A 161 12.77 8.92 5.81
CA ARG A 161 13.38 10.17 6.32
C ARG A 161 14.20 11.03 5.34
N SER A 162 14.45 12.23 5.85
CA SER A 162 15.07 13.46 5.35
C SER A 162 16.43 13.36 4.65
N ILE A 163 16.69 12.32 3.85
CA ILE A 163 17.70 12.46 2.80
C ILE A 163 17.03 13.31 1.74
N PRO A 164 17.43 14.56 1.46
CA PRO A 164 16.87 15.27 0.32
C PRO A 164 17.18 14.42 -0.91
N PHE A 165 16.19 13.67 -1.38
CA PHE A 165 16.25 13.01 -2.67
C PHE A 165 16.04 14.12 -3.68
N VAL A 166 17.11 14.89 -3.89
CA VAL A 166 17.26 15.65 -5.11
C VAL A 166 17.38 14.56 -6.17
N LEU A 167 16.32 14.35 -6.96
CA LEU A 167 16.49 13.77 -8.29
C LEU A 167 17.47 14.71 -9.01
N GLU A 168 18.78 14.45 -8.84
CA GLU A 168 19.83 15.35 -9.31
C GLU A 168 19.77 15.56 -10.83
N ASP A 169 19.04 14.71 -11.54
CA ASP A 169 18.70 14.92 -12.95
C ASP A 169 17.23 14.62 -13.26
N ALA A 170 16.34 15.52 -12.83
CA ALA A 170 14.91 15.58 -13.20
C ALA A 170 14.65 15.84 -14.71
N LYS A 171 15.38 15.17 -15.61
CA LYS A 171 15.14 15.19 -17.07
C LYS A 171 14.64 13.84 -17.59
N CYS A 172 14.87 12.75 -16.87
CA CYS A 172 14.44 11.41 -17.30
C CYS A 172 13.40 10.87 -16.32
N ALA A 173 12.28 10.36 -16.85
CA ALA A 173 11.30 9.66 -16.06
C ALA A 173 11.89 8.32 -15.61
N THR A 174 11.84 8.03 -14.31
CA THR A 174 12.22 6.73 -13.78
C THR A 174 11.16 5.71 -14.15
N ARG A 175 11.61 4.57 -14.68
CA ARG A 175 10.77 3.47 -15.17
C ARG A 175 11.10 2.19 -14.42
N ARG A 176 10.14 1.65 -13.66
CA ARG A 176 10.37 0.50 -12.78
C ARG A 176 9.18 -0.43 -12.78
N THR A 177 9.42 -1.74 -12.85
CA THR A 177 8.36 -2.73 -12.71
C THR A 177 7.80 -2.70 -11.29
N VAL A 178 6.48 -2.60 -11.18
CA VAL A 178 5.74 -2.76 -9.93
C VAL A 178 4.71 -3.86 -10.09
N TYR A 179 4.05 -4.22 -9.00
CA TYR A 179 3.03 -5.25 -8.97
C TYR A 179 1.74 -4.60 -8.45
N CYS A 180 0.68 -4.77 -9.21
CA CYS A 180 -0.63 -4.25 -8.89
C CYS A 180 -1.54 -5.42 -8.52
N MET A 181 -1.93 -5.50 -7.26
CA MET A 181 -2.83 -6.54 -6.75
C MET A 181 -4.24 -5.97 -6.57
N TYR A 182 -5.24 -6.60 -7.19
CA TYR A 182 -6.62 -6.15 -7.06
C TYR A 182 -7.25 -6.64 -5.75
N LEU A 183 -7.42 -5.72 -4.80
CA LEU A 183 -7.97 -6.05 -3.48
C LEU A 183 -9.46 -6.32 -3.55
N GLY A 184 -10.19 -5.53 -4.33
CA GLY A 184 -11.64 -5.60 -4.47
C GLY A 184 -12.26 -4.27 -4.88
N HIS A 185 -13.57 -4.23 -4.85
CA HIS A 185 -14.35 -3.02 -5.14
C HIS A 185 -15.42 -2.77 -4.09
N TRP A 186 -15.75 -1.51 -3.91
CA TRP A 186 -16.85 -1.07 -3.10
C TRP A 186 -17.99 -0.58 -3.99
N THR A 187 -19.18 -1.12 -3.75
CA THR A 187 -20.41 -0.74 -4.44
C THR A 187 -21.28 0.05 -3.45
N PRO A 188 -21.64 1.31 -3.77
CA PRO A 188 -22.54 2.09 -2.91
C PRO A 188 -23.92 1.42 -2.82
N ASP A 189 -24.55 1.51 -1.66
CA ASP A 189 -25.98 1.19 -1.55
C ASP A 189 -26.79 2.17 -2.40
N GLU A 190 -27.91 1.71 -2.98
CA GLU A 190 -28.85 2.52 -3.78
C GLU A 190 -29.60 3.61 -2.97
N GLN A 191 -29.07 4.04 -1.82
CA GLN A 191 -29.72 5.06 -1.01
C GLN A 191 -29.62 6.46 -1.65
N PRO A 192 -30.70 7.27 -1.60
CA PRO A 192 -30.81 8.54 -2.31
C PRO A 192 -29.87 9.67 -1.80
N TYR A 193 -28.98 9.39 -0.85
CA TYR A 193 -28.12 10.39 -0.21
C TYR A 193 -26.61 10.09 -0.27
N SER A 194 -26.16 9.05 -1.00
CA SER A 194 -24.71 8.83 -1.17
C SER A 194 -24.16 9.77 -2.24
N LEU A 195 -23.17 10.58 -1.86
CA LEU A 195 -22.56 11.59 -2.75
C LEU A 195 -21.64 10.98 -3.81
N SER A 196 -21.40 9.67 -3.79
CA SER A 196 -20.71 8.96 -4.87
C SER A 196 -21.46 7.67 -5.22
N GLY A 197 -22.46 7.78 -6.10
CA GLY A 197 -23.10 6.62 -6.76
C GLY A 197 -22.18 5.89 -7.73
N VAL A 198 -20.88 5.86 -7.46
CA VAL A 198 -19.84 5.28 -8.33
C VAL A 198 -19.11 4.21 -7.54
N GLU A 199 -18.93 3.05 -8.18
CA GLU A 199 -18.12 1.96 -7.66
C GLU A 199 -16.65 2.38 -7.54
N HIS A 200 -16.04 2.15 -6.38
CA HIS A 200 -14.63 2.42 -6.15
C HIS A 200 -13.82 1.14 -6.19
N ARG A 201 -12.77 1.08 -7.01
CA ARG A 201 -11.86 -0.08 -7.07
C ARG A 201 -10.55 0.22 -6.37
N PHE A 202 -10.04 -0.78 -5.67
CA PHE A 202 -8.84 -0.69 -4.84
C PHE A 202 -7.78 -1.64 -5.36
N VAL A 203 -6.67 -1.08 -5.83
CA VAL A 203 -5.51 -1.84 -6.30
C VAL A 203 -4.31 -1.49 -5.43
N LEU A 204 -3.83 -2.48 -4.68
CA LEU A 204 -2.63 -2.36 -3.89
C LEU A 204 -1.41 -2.35 -4.81
N VAL A 205 -0.59 -1.32 -4.69
CA VAL A 205 0.63 -1.20 -5.48
C VAL A 205 1.81 -1.55 -4.59
N ILE A 206 2.54 -2.59 -5.00
CA ILE A 206 3.69 -3.10 -4.28
C ILE A 206 4.91 -3.19 -5.19
N ALA A 207 6.08 -3.07 -4.61
CA ALA A 207 7.36 -3.26 -5.28
C ALA A 207 8.18 -4.30 -4.52
N ARG A 208 9.18 -4.89 -5.17
CA ARG A 208 10.04 -5.87 -4.50
C ARG A 208 10.82 -5.21 -3.36
N SER A 209 10.94 -5.90 -2.23
CA SER A 209 11.68 -5.38 -1.08
C SER A 209 13.17 -5.39 -1.36
N ALA A 210 13.83 -4.25 -1.09
CA ALA A 210 15.29 -4.18 -1.08
C ALA A 210 15.92 -4.86 0.15
N ARG A 211 15.11 -5.18 1.17
CA ARG A 211 15.59 -5.66 2.48
C ARG A 211 15.35 -7.13 2.72
N VAL A 212 14.18 -7.62 2.28
CA VAL A 212 13.75 -8.99 2.49
C VAL A 212 13.69 -9.67 1.12
N PRO A 213 14.62 -10.61 0.83
CA PRO A 213 14.60 -11.34 -0.43
C PRO A 213 13.22 -11.98 -0.68
N ASP A 214 12.76 -11.88 -1.92
CA ASP A 214 11.51 -12.47 -2.41
C ASP A 214 10.23 -11.95 -1.73
N ALA A 215 10.32 -10.87 -0.94
CA ALA A 215 9.17 -10.17 -0.38
C ALA A 215 8.87 -8.88 -1.15
N PHE A 216 7.72 -8.29 -0.83
CA PHE A 216 7.22 -7.05 -1.41
C PHE A 216 6.98 -5.99 -0.33
N GLU A 217 7.12 -4.73 -0.71
CA GLU A 217 6.77 -3.56 0.09
C GLU A 217 5.62 -2.83 -0.58
N ARG A 218 4.60 -2.46 0.21
CA ARG A 218 3.57 -1.53 -0.23
C ARG A 218 4.20 -0.17 -0.49
N ILE A 219 3.89 0.40 -1.65
CA ILE A 219 4.35 1.73 -2.06
C ILE A 219 3.20 2.73 -2.25
N GLY A 220 1.97 2.23 -2.41
CA GLY A 220 0.78 3.05 -2.52
C GLY A 220 -0.47 2.26 -2.89
N MET A 221 -1.49 3.01 -3.30
CA MET A 221 -2.80 2.48 -3.68
C MET A 221 -3.29 3.21 -4.94
N VAL A 222 -3.94 2.48 -5.84
CA VAL A 222 -4.84 3.10 -6.83
C VAL A 222 -6.25 3.01 -6.28
N LYS A 223 -6.89 4.17 -6.13
CA LYS A 223 -8.34 4.29 -5.94
C LYS A 223 -8.90 4.90 -7.21
N SER A 224 -9.68 4.15 -7.97
CA SER A 224 -10.19 4.65 -9.24
C SER A 224 -11.51 4.00 -9.64
N ASP A 225 -12.37 4.79 -10.25
CA ASP A 225 -13.55 4.39 -11.02
C ASP A 225 -13.17 3.88 -12.44
N GLN A 226 -12.00 4.26 -12.94
CA GLN A 226 -11.49 3.95 -14.29
C GLN A 226 -10.66 2.68 -14.38
N VAL A 227 -10.27 2.08 -13.25
CA VAL A 227 -9.66 0.73 -13.28
C VAL A 227 -10.75 -0.23 -13.72
N TYR A 228 -10.63 -0.88 -14.87
CA TYR A 228 -11.61 -1.89 -15.29
C TYR A 228 -11.24 -3.24 -14.69
N GLU A 229 -12.22 -3.90 -14.07
CA GLU A 229 -12.08 -5.25 -13.52
C GLU A 229 -11.54 -6.25 -14.56
N ARG A 230 -11.92 -6.06 -15.83
CA ARG A 230 -11.45 -6.85 -16.98
C ARG A 230 -9.93 -6.92 -17.11
N HIS A 231 -9.19 -5.93 -16.62
CA HIS A 231 -7.72 -5.96 -16.63
C HIS A 231 -7.14 -6.99 -15.66
N PHE A 232 -7.95 -7.45 -14.71
CA PHE A 232 -7.58 -8.40 -13.68
C PHE A 232 -8.35 -9.73 -13.80
N GLU A 233 -9.36 -9.84 -14.67
CA GLU A 233 -10.15 -11.06 -14.87
C GLU A 233 -9.28 -12.26 -15.29
N ASP A 234 -8.32 -12.02 -16.18
CA ASP A 234 -7.38 -13.04 -16.68
C ASP A 234 -6.03 -13.01 -15.97
N ALA A 235 -5.86 -12.13 -14.98
CA ALA A 235 -4.60 -11.99 -14.27
C ALA A 235 -4.35 -13.19 -13.35
N PRO A 236 -3.09 -13.67 -13.23
CA PRO A 236 -2.78 -14.77 -12.35
C PRO A 236 -3.08 -14.41 -10.89
N VAL A 237 -3.65 -15.36 -10.16
CA VAL A 237 -3.81 -15.25 -8.71
C VAL A 237 -2.51 -15.67 -8.03
N LEU A 238 -1.78 -14.71 -7.48
CA LEU A 238 -0.46 -14.94 -6.91
C LEU A 238 -0.46 -14.69 -5.40
N PRO A 239 0.11 -15.59 -4.58
CA PRO A 239 0.36 -15.32 -3.17
C PRO A 239 1.63 -14.47 -3.03
N LEU A 240 1.48 -13.22 -2.58
CA LEU A 240 2.61 -12.31 -2.40
C LEU A 240 2.85 -12.04 -0.91
N LEU A 241 4.10 -12.25 -0.49
CA LEU A 241 4.59 -11.93 0.85
C LEU A 241 4.87 -10.43 0.95
N ILE A 242 4.16 -9.73 1.83
CA ILE A 242 4.30 -8.30 2.05
C ILE A 242 4.88 -8.05 3.44
N VAL A 243 5.93 -7.25 3.51
CA VAL A 243 6.71 -6.91 4.71
C VAL A 243 6.60 -5.45 5.09
#